data_AF-A0A4U0VXI8-F1
#
_entry.id   AF-A0A4U0VXI8-F1
#
_cell.length_a   1.000
_cell.length_b   1.000
_cell.length_c   1.000
_cell.angle_alpha   90.00
_cell.angle_beta   90.00
_cell.angle_gamma   90.00
#
_symmetry.space_group_name_H-M   'P 1'
#
loop_
_entity.id
_entity.type
_entity.pdbx_description
1 polymer ?
#
loop_
_entity_poly.entity_id
_entity_poly.type
_entity_poly.pdbx_seq_one_letter_code
_entity_poly.pdbx_strand_id
1 'polypeptide(L)'
;MSTAAALVVPAIKRHTSTVIVAHGLGDSGAGWMFLAENWRMRNKFEETKFVFPNAPQIPITVNMGMRMPGWYDIADFGDLANRSEDEA
;
A
#
# COMPACT_ATOMS: atom_id res chain seq x y z
N MET A 1 -10.34 -16.32 -4.91
CA MET A 1 -10.29 -15.02 -4.22
C MET A 1 -9.94 -13.97 -5.26
N SER A 2 -10.76 -12.93 -5.43
CA SER A 2 -10.47 -11.86 -6.39
C SER A 2 -9.52 -10.86 -5.73
N THR A 3 -8.26 -10.80 -6.17
CA THR A 3 -7.40 -9.65 -5.87
C THR A 3 -7.90 -8.46 -6.69
N ALA A 4 -8.22 -7.34 -6.06
CA ALA A 4 -8.49 -6.12 -6.81
C ALA A 4 -7.21 -5.71 -7.56
N ALA A 5 -7.35 -5.33 -8.83
CA ALA A 5 -6.20 -4.95 -9.66
C ALA A 5 -5.47 -3.74 -9.04
N ALA A 6 -4.15 -3.66 -9.23
CA ALA A 6 -3.38 -2.49 -8.82
C ALA A 6 -3.77 -1.26 -9.65
N LEU A 7 -3.76 -0.08 -9.02
CA LEU A 7 -3.93 1.20 -9.71
C LEU A 7 -2.57 1.66 -10.21
N VAL A 8 -2.47 1.97 -11.49
CA VAL A 8 -1.21 2.37 -12.13
C VAL A 8 -1.35 3.78 -12.68
N VAL A 9 -0.49 4.67 -12.21
CA VAL A 9 -0.38 6.03 -12.73
C VAL A 9 0.92 6.10 -13.54
N PRO A 10 0.84 6.21 -14.89
CA PRO A 10 2.03 6.17 -15.73
C PRO A 10 2.93 7.39 -15.52
N ALA A 11 4.21 7.25 -15.85
CA ALA A 11 5.11 8.40 -15.99
C ALA A 11 4.58 9.32 -17.11
N ILE A 12 4.78 10.63 -16.95
CA ILE A 12 4.41 11.63 -17.95
C ILE A 12 5.48 11.72 -19.04
N LYS A 13 6.75 11.67 -18.64
CA LYS A 13 7.92 11.63 -19.50
C LYS A 13 8.44 10.20 -19.64
N ARG A 14 9.57 10.03 -20.34
CA ARG A 14 10.26 8.73 -20.46
C ARG A 14 10.41 8.11 -19.07
N HIS A 15 9.88 6.91 -18.91
CA HIS A 15 9.90 6.21 -17.63
C HIS A 15 11.34 5.84 -17.23
N THR A 16 11.79 6.32 -16.08
CA THR A 16 13.14 6.03 -15.52
C THR A 16 13.09 5.46 -14.12
N SER A 17 11.97 5.61 -13.41
CA SER A 17 11.81 5.14 -12.03
C SER A 17 10.38 4.70 -11.71
N THR A 18 10.21 3.82 -10.73
CA THR A 18 8.88 3.38 -10.26
C THR A 18 8.81 3.52 -8.75
N VAL A 19 7.69 4.05 -8.26
CA VAL A 19 7.32 4.04 -6.84
C VAL A 19 6.14 3.11 -6.66
N ILE A 20 6.24 2.17 -5.70
CA ILE A 20 5.17 1.25 -5.33
C ILE A 20 4.80 1.54 -3.89
N VAL A 21 3.52 1.77 -3.61
CA VAL A 21 3.03 2.10 -2.26
C VAL A 21 1.97 1.08 -1.83
N ALA A 22 2.33 0.21 -0.89
CA ALA A 22 1.38 -0.70 -0.26
C ALA A 22 0.68 0.01 0.89
N HIS A 23 -0.66 0.09 0.82
CA HIS A 23 -1.48 0.72 1.85
C HIS A 23 -1.48 -0.09 3.16
N GLY A 24 -1.91 0.55 4.25
CA GLY A 24 -2.07 -0.10 5.56
C GLY A 24 -3.30 -1.03 5.65
N LEU A 25 -3.42 -1.75 6.77
CA LEU A 25 -4.55 -2.65 7.04
C LEU A 25 -5.90 -1.94 6.89
N GLY A 26 -6.84 -2.56 6.18
CA GLY A 26 -8.20 -2.05 6.01
C GLY A 26 -8.37 -0.99 4.91
N ASP A 27 -7.28 -0.44 4.37
CA ASP A 27 -7.30 0.61 3.35
C ASP A 27 -7.30 0.01 1.92
N SER A 28 -7.06 0.84 0.89
CA SER A 28 -6.99 0.46 -0.51
C SER A 28 -5.89 1.22 -1.24
N GLY A 29 -5.47 0.73 -2.42
CA GLY A 29 -4.56 1.48 -3.28
C GLY A 29 -5.13 2.84 -3.72
N ALA A 30 -6.45 2.96 -3.82
CA ALA A 30 -7.12 4.22 -4.16
C ALA A 30 -6.91 5.30 -3.09
N GLY A 31 -6.89 4.91 -1.81
CA GLY A 31 -6.65 5.81 -0.68
C GLY A 31 -5.29 6.53 -0.74
N TRP A 32 -4.35 6.01 -1.53
CA TRP A 32 -2.98 6.54 -1.65
C TRP A 32 -2.69 7.25 -2.98
N MET A 33 -3.67 7.30 -3.90
CA MET A 33 -3.49 7.96 -5.21
C MET A 33 -3.13 9.44 -5.09
N PHE A 34 -3.54 10.10 -3.99
CA PHE A 34 -3.21 11.49 -3.71
C PHE A 34 -1.70 11.78 -3.81
N LEU A 35 -0.84 10.79 -3.53
CA LEU A 35 0.61 10.97 -3.59
C LEU A 35 1.07 11.33 -5.01
N ALA A 36 0.59 10.57 -6.01
CA ALA A 36 0.92 10.82 -7.40
C ALA A 36 0.30 12.13 -7.90
N GLU A 37 -0.94 12.42 -7.50
CA GLU A 37 -1.63 13.66 -7.86
C GLU A 37 -0.93 14.91 -7.32
N ASN A 38 -0.58 14.91 -6.03
CA ASN A 38 0.11 16.03 -5.38
C ASN A 38 1.49 16.31 -5.98
N TRP A 39 2.25 15.28 -6.33
CA TRP A 39 3.56 15.46 -6.96
C TRP A 39 3.47 15.96 -8.39
N ARG A 40 2.47 15.50 -9.16
CA ARG A 40 2.17 16.04 -10.49
C ARG A 40 1.79 17.52 -10.44
N MET A 41 0.91 17.92 -9.51
CA MET A 41 0.54 19.34 -9.34
C MET A 41 1.74 20.24 -9.03
N ARG A 42 2.83 19.67 -8.50
CA ARG A 42 4.07 20.38 -8.15
C ARG A 42 5.18 20.23 -9.20
N ASN A 43 4.89 19.64 -10.37
CA ASN A 43 5.86 19.33 -11.42
C ASN A 43 7.07 18.53 -10.89
N LYS A 44 6.82 17.55 -10.02
CA LYS A 44 7.83 16.63 -9.49
C LYS A 44 7.62 15.23 -10.04
N PHE A 45 8.72 14.49 -10.20
CA PHE A 45 8.70 13.05 -10.54
C PHE A 45 7.98 12.71 -11.87
N GLU A 46 8.14 13.54 -12.90
CA GLU A 46 7.48 13.35 -14.20
C GLU A 46 7.91 12.08 -14.94
N GLU A 47 9.11 11.56 -14.65
CA GLU A 47 9.64 10.31 -15.21
C GLU A 47 9.30 9.07 -14.35
N THR A 48 8.52 9.26 -13.27
CA THR A 48 8.19 8.21 -12.30
C THR A 48 6.79 7.65 -12.57
N LYS A 49 6.71 6.33 -12.65
CA LYS A 49 5.43 5.58 -12.62
C LYS A 49 5.06 5.28 -11.17
N PHE A 50 3.79 5.44 -10.80
CA PHE A 50 3.28 5.06 -9.48
C PHE A 50 2.40 3.83 -9.59
N VAL A 51 2.55 2.90 -8.66
CA VAL A 51 1.73 1.70 -8.56
C VAL A 51 1.19 1.58 -7.14
N PHE A 52 -0.14 1.51 -7.03
CA PHE A 52 -0.86 1.36 -5.78
C PHE A 52 -1.60 0.01 -5.80
N PRO A 53 -0.96 -1.08 -5.36
CA PRO A 53 -1.59 -2.39 -5.29
C PRO A 53 -2.72 -2.40 -4.25
N ASN A 54 -3.67 -3.32 -4.42
CA ASN A 54 -4.73 -3.57 -3.44
C ASN A 54 -4.48 -4.90 -2.74
N ALA A 55 -4.53 -4.89 -1.41
CA ALA A 55 -4.44 -6.11 -0.62
C ALA A 55 -5.67 -7.02 -0.86
N PRO A 56 -5.52 -8.35 -0.79
CA PRO A 56 -6.66 -9.26 -0.84
C PRO A 56 -7.55 -9.11 0.42
N GLN A 57 -8.81 -9.53 0.28
CA GLN A 57 -9.74 -9.64 1.40
C GLN A 57 -9.48 -10.92 2.18
N ILE A 58 -8.84 -10.80 3.34
CA ILE A 58 -8.48 -11.93 4.22
C ILE A 58 -9.10 -11.76 5.60
N PRO A 59 -9.38 -12.84 6.35
CA PRO A 59 -9.74 -12.73 7.76
C PRO A 59 -8.55 -12.20 8.56
N ILE A 60 -8.81 -11.30 9.51
CA ILE A 60 -7.81 -10.72 10.40
C ILE A 60 -8.09 -11.16 11.83
N THR A 61 -7.20 -11.97 12.39
CA THR A 61 -7.37 -12.64 13.68
C THR A 61 -7.53 -11.64 14.83
N VAL A 62 -6.68 -10.62 14.92
CA VAL A 62 -6.76 -9.58 15.96
C VAL A 62 -8.04 -8.76 15.88
N ASN A 63 -8.68 -8.74 14.71
CA ASN A 63 -9.98 -8.12 14.51
C ASN A 63 -11.12 -9.15 14.46
N MET A 64 -11.03 -10.17 15.33
CA MET A 64 -12.05 -11.22 15.51
C MET A 64 -12.41 -11.97 14.21
N GLY A 65 -11.46 -12.12 13.29
CA GLY A 65 -11.66 -12.78 12.00
C GLY A 65 -12.44 -11.96 10.98
N MET A 66 -12.69 -10.66 11.23
CA MET A 66 -13.33 -9.77 10.26
C MET A 66 -12.52 -9.75 8.95
N ARG A 67 -13.22 -9.91 7.81
CA ARG A 67 -12.61 -9.82 6.48
C ARG A 67 -12.44 -8.38 6.06
N MET A 68 -11.22 -8.00 5.75
CA MET A 68 -10.86 -6.68 5.24
C MET A 68 -9.58 -6.77 4.38
N PRO A 69 -9.22 -5.69 3.64
CA PRO A 69 -7.94 -5.64 2.93
C PRO A 69 -6.76 -5.87 3.89
N GLY A 70 -5.98 -6.92 3.67
CA GLY A 70 -4.81 -7.25 4.47
C GLY A 70 -3.76 -8.01 3.66
N TRP A 71 -2.49 -7.66 3.83
CA TRP A 71 -1.37 -8.32 3.15
C TRP A 71 -1.03 -9.68 3.78
N TYR A 72 -1.24 -9.77 5.10
CA TYR A 72 -1.03 -10.95 5.93
C TYR A 72 -1.95 -10.87 7.14
N ASP A 73 -2.19 -12.00 7.79
CA ASP A 73 -2.98 -12.05 9.02
C ASP A 73 -2.18 -11.50 10.21
N ILE A 74 -2.85 -10.76 11.10
CA ILE A 74 -2.28 -10.25 12.34
C ILE A 74 -2.95 -11.02 13.48
N ALA A 75 -2.21 -11.95 14.09
CA ALA A 75 -2.72 -12.81 15.16
C ALA A 75 -2.80 -12.08 16.52
N ASP A 76 -1.79 -11.27 16.82
CA ASP A 76 -1.68 -10.48 18.03
C ASP A 76 -0.75 -9.29 17.75
N PHE A 77 -0.90 -8.22 18.53
CA PHE A 77 0.02 -7.08 18.46
C PHE A 77 1.29 -7.30 19.28
N GLY A 78 1.30 -8.26 20.21
CA GLY A 78 2.39 -8.45 21.17
C GLY A 78 2.63 -7.21 22.01
N ASP A 79 3.80 -7.12 22.64
CA ASP A 79 4.26 -5.89 23.26
C ASP A 79 4.91 -4.98 22.21
N LEU A 80 4.09 -4.27 21.44
CA LEU A 80 4.57 -3.30 20.44
C LEU A 80 5.52 -2.25 21.02
N ALA A 81 5.46 -1.97 22.33
CA ALA A 81 6.31 -0.99 22.98
C ALA A 81 7.72 -1.53 23.27
N ASN A 82 7.89 -2.85 23.33
CA ASN A 82 9.17 -3.51 23.61
C ASN A 82 9.72 -4.30 22.42
N ARG A 83 9.16 -4.12 21.21
CA ARG A 83 9.77 -4.64 19.98
C ARG A 83 11.08 -3.88 19.74
N SER A 84 12.21 -4.48 20.09
CA SER A 84 13.49 -4.06 19.49
C SER A 84 13.33 -4.19 17.98
N GLU A 85 13.70 -3.15 17.25
CA GLU A 85 13.82 -3.19 15.80
C GLU A 85 14.97 -4.16 15.47
N ASP A 86 14.68 -5.45 15.50
CA ASP A 86 15.58 -6.47 14.97
C ASP A 86 15.49 -6.40 13.43
N GLU A 87 16.02 -5.31 12.88
CA GLU A 87 16.45 -5.26 11.48
C GLU A 87 17.84 -5.91 11.40
N ALA A 88 17.90 -7.10 10.79
CA ALA A 88 19.13 -7.76 10.37
C ALA A 88 19.38 -7.54 8.87
#